data_AF-A0A973DQK1-F1
#
_entry.id   AF-A0A973DQK1-F1
#
_cell.length_a   1.000
_cell.length_b   1.000
_cell.length_c   1.000
_cell.angle_alpha   90.00
_cell.angle_beta   90.00
_cell.angle_gamma   90.00
#
_symmetry.space_group_name_H-M   'P 1'
#
loop_
_entity.id
_entity.type
_entity.pdbx_description
1 polymer ?
#
loop_
_entity_poly.entity_id
_entity_poly.type
_entity_poly.pdbx_seq_one_letter_code
_entity_poly.pdbx_strand_id
1 'polypeptide(L)'
;MGLLSIYIYYSFKRILHDQLNFKSIDVLLWIMIGVSVVFFGGLFLLDVLPTSVASNDLLVSMSYAISIGSMIIFGLGDIIIGIILLRHYDKLPSLLKAIAIVSLIQGIFEISIIFNFVVIFSLPVYLIILAVYFLREPEMIEVV
;
A
#
# COMPACT_ATOMS: atom_id res chain seq x y z
N MET A 1 2.16 0.59 12.81
CA MET A 1 2.14 0.24 11.37
C MET A 1 0.81 0.57 10.69
N GLY A 2 -0.35 0.17 11.22
CA GLY A 2 -1.64 0.36 10.51
C GLY A 2 -2.07 1.79 10.21
N LEU A 3 -1.99 2.73 11.16
CA LEU A 3 -2.31 4.14 10.87
C LEU A 3 -1.37 4.75 9.83
N LEU A 4 -0.11 4.30 9.81
CA LEU A 4 0.91 4.82 8.93
C LEU A 4 0.72 4.29 7.49
N SER A 5 0.35 3.03 7.31
CA SER A 5 0.01 2.51 5.97
C SER A 5 -1.22 3.20 5.39
N ILE A 6 -2.25 3.45 6.21
CA ILE A 6 -3.43 4.22 5.82
C ILE A 6 -3.03 5.63 5.38
N TYR A 7 -2.15 6.30 6.14
CA TYR A 7 -1.64 7.62 5.80
C TYR A 7 -0.86 7.64 4.47
N ILE A 8 -0.03 6.62 4.21
CA ILE A 8 0.71 6.48 2.95
C ILE A 8 -0.26 6.37 1.77
N TYR A 9 -1.23 5.45 1.82
CA TYR A 9 -2.21 5.29 0.73
C TYR A 9 -3.06 6.55 0.52
N TYR A 10 -3.48 7.21 1.60
CA TYR A 10 -4.23 8.45 1.52
C TYR A 10 -3.41 9.60 0.93
N SER A 11 -2.15 9.75 1.35
CA SER A 11 -1.24 10.77 0.82
C SER A 11 -0.93 10.53 -0.65
N PHE A 12 -0.72 9.26 -1.01
CA PHE A 12 -0.48 8.86 -2.39
C PHE A 12 -1.69 9.12 -3.29
N LYS A 13 -2.90 8.85 -2.78
CA LYS A 13 -4.15 9.21 -3.46
C LYS A 13 -4.23 10.71 -3.72
N ARG A 14 -3.98 11.52 -2.70
CA ARG A 14 -4.00 12.98 -2.80
C ARG A 14 -3.04 13.48 -3.90
N ILE A 15 -1.83 12.93 -3.97
CA ILE A 15 -0.85 13.29 -5.01
C ILE A 15 -1.34 12.91 -6.41
N LEU A 16 -1.82 11.68 -6.59
CA LEU A 16 -2.27 11.21 -7.91
C LEU A 16 -3.54 11.92 -8.41
N HIS A 17 -4.46 12.21 -7.50
CA HIS A 17 -5.70 12.90 -7.81
C HIS A 17 -5.45 14.40 -8.06
N ASP A 18 -4.78 15.08 -7.13
CA ASP A 18 -4.68 16.55 -7.15
C ASP A 18 -3.62 17.06 -8.14
N GLN A 19 -2.55 16.30 -8.39
CA GLN A 19 -1.45 16.77 -9.25
C GLN A 19 -1.42 16.11 -10.63
N LEU A 20 -2.03 14.94 -10.79
CA LEU A 20 -1.94 14.15 -12.03
C LEU A 20 -3.30 13.74 -12.62
N ASN A 21 -4.41 14.11 -11.97
CA ASN A 21 -5.78 13.85 -12.41
C ASN A 21 -6.06 12.35 -12.69
N PHE A 22 -5.33 11.45 -12.01
CA PHE A 22 -5.45 10.00 -12.16
C PHE A 22 -6.63 9.43 -11.37
N LYS A 23 -7.85 9.75 -11.79
CA LYS A 23 -9.08 9.25 -11.14
C LYS A 23 -9.21 7.73 -11.18
N SER A 24 -8.59 7.07 -12.15
CA SER A 24 -8.65 5.61 -12.34
C SER A 24 -8.04 4.82 -11.17
N ILE A 25 -7.15 5.42 -10.38
CA ILE A 25 -6.48 4.77 -9.23
C ILE A 25 -7.25 4.99 -7.92
N ASP A 26 -8.16 5.96 -7.84
CA ASP A 26 -8.81 6.33 -6.58
C ASP A 26 -9.58 5.18 -5.92
N VAL A 27 -10.32 4.41 -6.72
CA VAL A 27 -11.09 3.25 -6.23
C VAL A 27 -10.14 2.19 -5.67
N LEU A 28 -9.01 1.96 -6.34
CA LEU A 28 -8.01 1.00 -5.91
C LEU A 28 -7.39 1.42 -4.58
N LEU A 29 -7.00 2.69 -4.42
CA LEU A 29 -6.42 3.19 -3.17
C LEU A 29 -7.43 3.16 -2.01
N TRP A 30 -8.71 3.42 -2.28
CA TRP A 30 -9.76 3.22 -1.28
C TRP A 30 -9.90 1.76 -0.84
N ILE A 31 -9.82 0.81 -1.78
CA ILE A 31 -9.81 -0.61 -1.46
C ILE A 31 -8.60 -0.93 -0.57
N MET A 32 -7.40 -0.44 -0.92
CA MET A 32 -6.19 -0.69 -0.12
C MET A 32 -6.27 -0.09 1.29
N ILE A 33 -6.88 1.09 1.44
CA ILE A 33 -7.16 1.67 2.76
C ILE A 33 -8.12 0.77 3.54
N GLY A 34 -9.21 0.31 2.91
CA GLY A 34 -10.18 -0.59 3.54
C GLY A 34 -9.55 -1.90 4.00
N VAL A 35 -8.73 -2.52 3.15
CA VAL A 35 -8.00 -3.76 3.47
C VAL A 35 -6.99 -3.51 4.60
N SER A 36 -6.33 -2.35 4.65
CA SER A 36 -5.47 -1.97 5.78
C SER A 36 -6.23 -1.90 7.10
N VAL A 37 -7.43 -1.31 7.10
CA VAL A 37 -8.27 -1.27 8.30
C VAL A 37 -8.69 -2.68 8.72
N VAL A 38 -9.10 -3.53 7.77
CA VAL A 38 -9.49 -4.92 8.06
C VAL A 38 -8.31 -5.74 8.58
N PHE A 39 -7.13 -5.61 7.97
CA PHE A 39 -5.94 -6.35 8.36
C PHE A 39 -5.47 -5.95 9.76
N PHE A 40 -5.14 -4.67 9.97
CA PHE A 40 -4.62 -4.22 11.26
C PHE A 40 -5.69 -4.21 12.35
N GLY A 41 -6.92 -3.83 12.02
CA GLY A 41 -8.04 -3.85 12.96
C GLY A 41 -8.47 -5.27 13.31
N GLY A 42 -8.53 -6.17 12.33
CA GLY A 42 -8.86 -7.57 12.53
C GLY A 42 -7.83 -8.29 13.40
N LEU A 43 -6.53 -8.11 13.13
CA LEU A 43 -5.47 -8.66 13.96
C LEU A 43 -5.53 -8.12 15.40
N PHE A 44 -5.72 -6.81 15.57
CA PHE A 44 -5.86 -6.22 16.90
C PHE A 44 -7.06 -6.78 17.67
N LEU A 45 -8.22 -6.94 17.01
CA LEU A 45 -9.39 -7.53 17.64
C LEU A 45 -9.13 -8.97 18.07
N LEU A 46 -8.49 -9.78 17.21
CA LEU A 46 -8.17 -11.17 17.53
C LEU A 46 -7.19 -11.30 18.71
N ASP A 47 -6.23 -10.38 18.85
CA ASP A 47 -5.28 -10.37 19.97
C ASP A 47 -5.93 -9.97 21.30
N VAL A 48 -6.98 -9.13 21.27
CA VAL A 48 -7.63 -8.58 22.47
C VAL A 48 -8.86 -9.41 22.87
N LEU A 49 -9.40 -10.23 21.97
CA LEU A 49 -10.57 -11.07 22.25
C LEU A 49 -10.24 -12.13 23.31
N PRO A 50 -11.04 -12.23 24.38
CA PRO A 50 -10.83 -13.26 25.39
C PRO A 50 -11.19 -14.64 24.83
N THR A 51 -10.46 -15.67 25.27
CA THR A 51 -10.68 -17.08 24.89
C THR A 51 -12.05 -17.64 25.32
N SER A 52 -12.81 -16.88 26.11
CA SER A 52 -14.21 -17.17 26.44
C SER A 52 -15.19 -16.86 25.30
N VAL A 53 -14.79 -16.05 24.30
CA VAL A 53 -15.63 -15.65 23.16
C VAL A 53 -15.42 -16.57 21.96
N ALA A 54 -14.21 -17.11 21.79
CA ALA A 54 -13.87 -18.03 20.71
C ALA A 54 -12.75 -18.98 21.15
N SER A 55 -12.77 -20.21 20.63
CA SER A 55 -11.68 -21.16 20.87
C SER A 55 -10.38 -20.66 20.22
N ASN A 56 -9.25 -21.05 20.81
CA ASN A 56 -7.93 -20.72 20.27
C ASN A 56 -7.78 -21.15 18.80
N ASP A 57 -8.26 -22.34 18.44
CA ASP A 57 -8.18 -22.85 17.07
C ASP A 57 -8.97 -21.99 16.07
N LEU A 58 -10.13 -21.47 16.49
CA LEU A 58 -10.91 -20.55 15.67
C LEU A 58 -10.18 -19.22 15.49
N LEU A 59 -9.67 -18.63 16.58
CA LEU A 59 -8.94 -17.36 16.54
C LEU A 59 -7.69 -17.45 15.66
N VAL A 60 -6.94 -18.55 15.78
CA VAL A 60 -5.77 -18.84 14.95
C VAL A 60 -6.15 -19.01 13.47
N SER A 61 -7.23 -19.74 13.18
CA SER A 61 -7.70 -19.91 11.80
C SER A 61 -8.14 -18.58 11.17
N MET A 62 -8.83 -17.73 11.96
CA MET A 62 -9.25 -16.39 11.52
C MET A 62 -8.05 -15.47 11.30
N SER A 63 -7.03 -15.51 12.16
CA SER A 63 -5.84 -14.66 11.99
C SER A 63 -5.06 -15.04 10.72
N TYR A 64 -4.92 -16.34 10.42
CA TYR A 64 -4.33 -16.80 9.17
C TYR A 64 -5.17 -16.40 7.95
N ALA A 65 -6.49 -16.57 8.00
CA ALA A 65 -7.37 -16.21 6.88
C ALA A 65 -7.33 -14.70 6.58
N ILE A 66 -7.42 -13.86 7.63
CA ILE A 66 -7.30 -12.40 7.48
C ILE A 66 -5.92 -12.03 6.94
N SER A 67 -4.86 -12.68 7.44
CA SER A 67 -3.49 -12.36 7.03
C SER A 67 -3.23 -12.71 5.57
N ILE A 68 -3.47 -13.97 5.19
CA ILE A 68 -3.23 -14.45 3.83
C ILE A 68 -4.15 -13.72 2.84
N GLY A 69 -5.43 -13.58 3.18
CA GLY A 69 -6.40 -12.88 2.33
C GLY A 69 -6.00 -11.42 2.08
N SER A 70 -5.59 -10.71 3.13
CA SER A 70 -5.15 -9.31 3.00
C SER A 70 -3.86 -9.19 2.19
N MET A 71 -2.87 -10.08 2.42
CA MET A 71 -1.61 -10.08 1.66
C MET A 71 -1.82 -10.28 0.17
N ILE A 72 -2.73 -11.18 -0.23
CA ILE A 72 -3.05 -11.38 -1.65
C ILE A 72 -3.68 -10.12 -2.24
N ILE A 73 -4.62 -9.49 -1.53
CA ILE A 73 -5.29 -8.27 -2.02
C ILE A 73 -4.30 -7.11 -2.10
N PHE A 74 -3.43 -6.94 -1.10
CA PHE A 74 -2.37 -5.93 -1.15
C PHE A 74 -1.44 -6.17 -2.33
N GLY A 75 -0.98 -7.40 -2.54
CA GLY A 75 -0.01 -7.66 -3.58
C GLY A 75 -0.58 -7.47 -4.97
N LEU A 76 -1.84 -7.85 -5.18
CA LEU A 76 -2.56 -7.52 -6.41
C LEU A 76 -2.73 -6.01 -6.57
N GLY A 77 -3.09 -5.30 -5.49
CA GLY A 77 -3.23 -3.85 -5.51
C GLY A 77 -1.94 -3.14 -5.91
N ASP A 78 -0.81 -3.52 -5.31
CA ASP A 78 0.49 -2.94 -5.57
C ASP A 78 1.00 -3.24 -6.99
N ILE A 79 0.75 -4.44 -7.51
CA ILE A 79 1.02 -4.77 -8.92
C ILE A 79 0.19 -3.88 -9.84
N ILE A 80 -1.12 -3.75 -9.58
CA ILE A 80 -2.01 -2.93 -10.41
C ILE A 80 -1.58 -1.45 -10.35
N ILE A 81 -1.25 -0.92 -9.18
CA ILE A 81 -0.72 0.46 -9.03
C ILE A 81 0.52 0.64 -9.90
N GLY A 82 1.50 -0.26 -9.77
CA GLY A 82 2.74 -0.16 -10.55
C GLY A 82 2.49 -0.24 -12.05
N ILE A 83 1.59 -1.12 -12.51
CA ILE A 83 1.21 -1.22 -13.93
C ILE A 83 0.53 0.06 -14.42
N ILE A 84 -0.44 0.61 -13.68
CA ILE A 84 -1.18 1.82 -14.11
C ILE A 84 -0.23 3.02 -14.21
N LEU A 85 0.70 3.15 -13.25
CA LEU A 85 1.73 4.18 -13.28
C LEU A 85 2.65 3.96 -14.49
N LEU A 86 3.24 2.77 -14.67
CA LEU A 86 4.12 2.52 -15.82
C LEU A 86 3.43 2.66 -17.18
N ARG A 87 2.11 2.49 -17.27
CA ARG A 87 1.36 2.71 -18.52
C ARG A 87 1.46 4.17 -19.01
N HIS A 88 1.70 5.12 -18.13
CA HIS A 88 1.86 6.54 -18.45
C HIS A 88 3.30 7.01 -18.21
N TYR A 89 4.27 6.11 -18.39
CA TYR A 89 5.69 6.32 -18.10
C TYR A 89 6.23 7.64 -18.67
N ASP A 90 5.87 8.01 -19.90
CA ASP A 90 6.45 9.18 -20.56
C ASP A 90 6.06 10.52 -19.91
N LYS A 91 4.94 10.56 -19.18
CA LYS A 91 4.40 11.78 -18.57
C LYS A 91 4.62 11.85 -17.06
N LEU A 92 5.23 10.83 -16.47
CA LEU A 92 5.40 10.73 -15.02
C LEU A 92 6.76 11.29 -14.57
N PRO A 93 6.78 12.06 -13.45
CA PRO A 93 8.02 12.44 -12.79
C PRO A 93 8.86 11.21 -12.45
N SER A 94 10.19 11.36 -12.50
CA SER A 94 11.16 10.28 -12.16
C SER A 94 10.86 9.60 -10.82
N LEU A 95 10.37 10.39 -9.86
CA LEU A 95 10.04 9.93 -8.53
C LEU A 95 8.82 9.00 -8.50
N LEU A 96 7.79 9.26 -9.31
CA LEU A 96 6.64 8.36 -9.44
C LEU A 96 6.97 7.09 -10.23
N LYS A 97 7.94 7.15 -11.15
CA LYS A 97 8.47 5.95 -11.80
C LYS A 97 9.14 5.02 -10.78
N ALA A 98 9.90 5.58 -9.84
CA ALA A 98 10.47 4.80 -8.74
C ALA A 98 9.38 4.16 -7.87
N ILE A 99 8.30 4.89 -7.54
CA ILE A 99 7.14 4.32 -6.83
C ILE A 99 6.54 3.16 -7.61
N ALA A 100 6.35 3.32 -8.92
CA ALA A 100 5.75 2.27 -9.75
C ALA A 100 6.57 0.97 -9.73
N ILE A 101 7.90 1.08 -9.79
CA ILE A 101 8.81 -0.07 -9.73
C ILE A 101 8.79 -0.71 -8.33
N VAL A 102 8.89 0.10 -7.27
CA VAL A 102 8.84 -0.39 -5.89
C VAL A 102 7.51 -1.10 -5.61
N SER A 103 6.39 -0.53 -6.06
CA SER A 103 5.05 -1.11 -5.98
C SER A 103 4.98 -2.47 -6.67
N LEU A 104 5.50 -2.60 -7.88
CA LEU A 104 5.52 -3.89 -8.59
C LEU A 104 6.33 -4.96 -7.85
N ILE A 105 7.53 -4.60 -7.40
CA ILE A 105 8.40 -5.51 -6.66
C ILE A 105 7.72 -5.95 -5.36
N GLN A 106 7.13 -5.00 -4.63
CA GLN A 106 6.41 -5.27 -3.39
C GLN A 106 5.25 -6.24 -3.63
N GLY A 107 4.41 -5.99 -4.63
CA GLY A 107 3.25 -6.84 -4.85
C GLY A 107 3.60 -8.27 -5.25
N ILE A 108 4.72 -8.48 -5.96
CA ILE A 108 5.26 -9.83 -6.23
C ILE A 108 5.68 -10.53 -4.93
N PHE A 109 6.34 -9.82 -4.02
CA PHE A 109 6.76 -10.39 -2.73
C PHE A 109 5.58 -10.68 -1.80
N GLU A 110 4.56 -9.83 -1.79
CA GLU A 110 3.33 -10.02 -1.00
C GLU A 110 2.56 -11.26 -1.45
N ILE A 111 2.37 -11.46 -2.76
CA ILE A 111 1.69 -12.65 -3.31
C ILE A 111 2.50 -13.92 -3.08
N SER A 112 3.83 -13.81 -3.06
CA SER A 112 4.71 -14.96 -2.83
C SER A 112 4.57 -15.56 -1.42
N ILE A 113 4.00 -14.83 -0.45
CA ILE A 113 3.80 -15.16 0.98
C ILE A 113 5.13 -15.41 1.73
N ILE A 114 5.99 -16.28 1.23
CA ILE A 114 7.31 -16.64 1.77
C ILE A 114 8.24 -15.42 1.81
N PHE A 115 8.23 -14.59 0.77
CA PHE A 115 9.09 -13.41 0.66
C PHE A 115 8.46 -12.13 1.25
N ASN A 116 7.30 -12.23 1.90
CA ASN A 116 6.59 -11.05 2.38
C ASN A 116 7.37 -10.28 3.47
N PHE A 117 8.29 -10.93 4.20
CA PHE A 117 9.13 -10.22 5.17
C PHE A 117 9.97 -9.10 4.52
N VAL A 118 10.26 -9.18 3.21
CA VAL A 118 11.00 -8.15 2.45
C VAL A 118 10.18 -6.85 2.34
N VAL A 119 8.86 -6.94 2.39
CA VAL A 119 7.93 -5.81 2.31
C VAL A 119 8.05 -4.87 3.51
N ILE A 120 8.59 -5.34 4.64
CA ILE A 120 8.87 -4.47 5.79
C ILE A 120 9.83 -3.32 5.39
N PHE A 121 10.71 -3.55 4.42
CA PHE A 121 11.63 -2.53 3.90
C PHE A 121 11.01 -1.61 2.85
N SER A 122 9.86 -1.94 2.26
CA SER A 122 9.25 -1.07 1.26
C SER A 122 8.64 0.17 1.92
N LEU A 123 8.11 0.03 3.14
CA LEU A 123 7.48 1.11 3.89
C LEU A 123 8.41 2.32 4.15
N PRO A 124 9.66 2.16 4.65
CA PRO A 124 10.59 3.29 4.76
C PRO A 124 10.96 3.87 3.38
N VAL A 125 11.02 3.06 2.33
CA VAL A 125 11.25 3.55 0.96
C VAL A 125 10.09 4.43 0.49
N TYR A 126 8.83 4.01 0.67
CA TYR A 126 7.64 4.83 0.37
C TYR A 126 7.67 6.16 1.13
N LEU A 127 8.03 6.15 2.42
CA LEU A 127 8.13 7.37 3.22
C LEU A 127 9.22 8.31 2.73
N ILE A 128 10.42 7.80 2.40
CA ILE A 128 11.51 8.63 1.86
C ILE A 128 11.09 9.26 0.55
N ILE A 129 10.48 8.49 -0.34
CA ILE A 129 10.03 8.97 -1.64
C ILE A 129 8.95 10.05 -1.45
N LEU A 130 7.92 9.80 -0.62
CA LEU A 130 6.90 10.80 -0.31
C LEU A 130 7.50 12.04 0.35
N ALA A 131 8.44 11.88 1.28
CA ALA A 131 9.12 12.99 1.94
C ALA A 131 9.90 13.84 0.93
N VAL A 132 10.66 13.23 0.02
CA VAL A 132 11.36 13.95 -1.05
C VAL A 132 10.35 14.65 -1.96
N TYR A 133 9.21 14.04 -2.27
CA TYR A 133 8.16 14.68 -3.07
C TYR A 133 7.54 15.90 -2.38
N PHE A 134 7.26 15.82 -1.07
CA PHE A 134 6.66 16.90 -0.29
C PHE A 134 7.66 18.02 0.08
N LEU A 135 8.92 17.66 0.33
CA LEU A 135 9.99 18.62 0.67
C LEU A 135 10.56 19.31 -0.57
N ARG A 136 10.33 18.76 -1.77
CA ARG A 136 10.59 19.49 -3.00
C ARG A 136 9.56 20.62 -3.06
N GLU A 137 10.01 21.83 -2.70
CA GLU A 137 9.24 23.05 -2.94
C GLU A 137 8.73 23.06 -4.39
N PRO A 138 7.60 23.72 -4.68
CA PRO A 138 7.10 23.92 -6.05
C PRO A 138 8.03 24.91 -6.80
N GLU A 139 9.34 24.69 -6.75
CA GLU A 139 10.29 25.43 -7.54
C GLU A 139 10.27 24.86 -8.95
N MET A 140 9.53 25.60 -9.79
CA MET A 140 9.74 25.74 -11.22
C MET A 140 9.74 24.40 -11.95
N ILE A 141 8.56 24.02 -12.43
CA ILE A 141 8.43 23.24 -13.66
C ILE A 141 9.20 24.04 -14.73
N GLU A 142 10.50 23.78 -14.88
CA GLU A 142 11.20 24.13 -16.11
C GLU A 142 10.56 23.30 -17.21
N VAL A 143 9.73 24.00 -17.98
CA VAL A 143 9.25 23.55 -19.28
C VAL A 143 10.50 23.35 -20.14
N VAL A 144 10.79 22.09 -20.48
CA VAL A 144 11.60 21.76 -21.66
C VAL A 144 10.78 20.84 -22.55
#